data_AF-A0A957J5V0-F1
#
_entry.id   AF-A0A957J5V0-F1
#
_cell.length_a   1.000
_cell.length_b   1.000
_cell.length_c   1.000
_cell.angle_alpha   90.00
_cell.angle_beta   90.00
_cell.angle_gamma   90.00
#
_symmetry.space_group_name_H-M   'P 1'
#
loop_
_entity.id
_entity.type
_entity.pdbx_description
1 polymer ?
#
loop_
_entity_poly.entity_id
_entity_poly.type
_entity_poly.pdbx_seq_one_letter_code
_entity_poly.pdbx_strand_id
1 'polypeptide(L)'
;MVLVTGATGFLGRYLIPLLVQEGYAVRALVRPTSDVSFLLAHGVELAYADDITDHTAVLTACTGCEQLIHAAGQFRFWGDLLDFWQTNVEGTAAVLEAADKAG
;
A
#
# COMPACT_ATOMS: atom_id res chain seq x y z
N MET A 1 11.36 8.90 1.86
CA MET A 1 9.89 8.72 2.04
C MET A 1 9.55 7.24 2.03
N VAL A 2 8.57 6.80 2.82
CA VAL A 2 8.14 5.39 2.91
C VAL A 2 6.78 5.20 2.23
N LEU A 3 6.70 4.32 1.23
CA LEU A 3 5.43 3.87 0.66
C LEU A 3 4.86 2.73 1.50
N VAL A 4 3.58 2.82 1.86
CA VAL A 4 2.85 1.77 2.57
C VAL A 4 1.65 1.32 1.75
N THR A 5 1.56 0.04 1.43
CA THR A 5 0.34 -0.58 0.90
C THR A 5 -0.41 -1.26 2.04
N GLY A 6 -1.75 -1.34 1.96
CA GLY A 6 -2.57 -1.88 3.06
C GLY A 6 -2.65 -0.95 4.28
N ALA A 7 -2.37 0.34 4.09
CA ALA A 7 -2.33 1.35 5.15
C ALA A 7 -3.68 1.56 5.88
N THR A 8 -4.80 1.28 5.21
CA THR A 8 -6.15 1.32 5.81
C THR A 8 -6.55 0.02 6.52
N GLY A 9 -5.72 -1.02 6.42
CA GLY A 9 -5.95 -2.32 7.03
C GLY A 9 -5.52 -2.39 8.50
N PHE A 10 -5.63 -3.59 9.07
CA PHE A 10 -5.31 -3.85 10.48
C PHE A 10 -3.88 -3.42 10.85
N LEU A 11 -2.86 -3.91 10.13
CA LEU A 11 -1.47 -3.55 10.38
C LEU A 11 -1.21 -2.06 10.14
N GLY A 12 -1.78 -1.50 9.06
CA GLY A 12 -1.63 -0.09 8.70
C GLY A 12 -2.05 0.87 9.81
N ARG A 13 -3.14 0.57 10.54
CA ARG A 13 -3.62 1.40 11.65
C ARG A 13 -2.61 1.54 12.81
N TYR A 14 -1.71 0.58 12.99
CA TYR A 14 -0.64 0.65 14.00
C TYR A 14 0.69 1.12 13.41
N LEU A 15 0.97 0.75 12.16
CA LEU A 15 2.21 1.10 11.48
C LEU A 15 2.29 2.59 11.15
N ILE A 16 1.20 3.19 10.66
CA ILE A 16 1.18 4.59 10.22
C ILE A 16 1.53 5.55 11.36
N PRO A 17 0.91 5.48 12.55
CA PRO A 17 1.27 6.36 13.66
C PRO A 17 2.72 6.19 14.10
N LEU A 18 3.23 4.96 14.10
CA LEU A 18 4.62 4.67 14.44
C LEU A 18 5.59 5.33 13.46
N LEU A 19 5.40 5.15 12.15
CA LEU A 19 6.26 5.76 11.14
C LEU A 19 6.25 7.29 11.23
N VAL A 20 5.07 7.87 11.41
CA VAL A 20 4.92 9.33 11.54
C VAL A 20 5.58 9.83 12.83
N GLN A 21 5.42 9.13 13.95
CA GLN A 21 6.06 9.48 15.22
C GLN A 21 7.59 9.41 15.15
N GLU A 22 8.13 8.45 14.40
CA GLU A 22 9.57 8.32 14.13
C GLU A 22 10.09 9.34 13.09
N GLY A 23 9.22 10.21 12.57
CA GLY A 23 9.60 11.32 11.68
C GLY A 23 9.70 10.96 10.20
N TYR A 24 9.22 9.79 9.79
CA TYR A 24 9.17 9.42 8.38
C TYR A 24 8.07 10.18 7.64
N ALA A 25 8.39 10.69 6.45
CA ALA A 25 7.36 11.06 5.47
C ALA A 25 6.75 9.78 4.88
N VAL A 26 5.42 9.66 4.94
CA VAL A 26 4.70 8.46 4.53
C VAL A 26 3.75 8.77 3.37
N ARG A 27 3.79 7.92 2.35
CA ARG A 27 2.78 7.83 1.29
C ARG A 27 2.02 6.51 1.44
N ALA A 28 0.70 6.55 1.35
CA ALA A 28 -0.16 5.37 1.38
C ALA A 28 -0.78 5.10 0.02
N LEU A 29 -0.60 3.89 -0.51
CA LEU A 29 -1.34 3.42 -1.68
C LEU A 29 -2.69 2.85 -1.21
N VAL A 30 -3.78 3.45 -1.69
CA VAL A 30 -5.15 3.12 -1.29
C VAL A 30 -6.06 2.96 -2.51
N ARG A 31 -7.17 2.24 -2.34
CA ARG A 31 -8.23 2.23 -3.35
C ARG A 31 -9.08 3.50 -3.25
N PRO A 32 -9.64 4.03 -4.36
CA PRO A 32 -10.52 5.20 -4.34
C PRO A 32 -11.72 5.06 -3.39
N THR A 33 -12.17 3.83 -3.14
CA THR A 33 -13.29 3.51 -2.24
C THR A 33 -12.91 3.39 -0.77
N SER A 34 -11.63 3.55 -0.42
CA SER A 34 -11.15 3.40 0.96
C SER A 34 -11.53 4.60 1.83
N ASP A 35 -11.83 4.38 3.11
CA ASP A 35 -11.85 5.46 4.09
C ASP A 35 -10.41 5.89 4.42
N VAL A 36 -10.06 7.10 4.02
CA VAL A 36 -8.71 7.69 4.17
C VAL A 36 -8.64 8.73 5.30
N SER A 37 -9.73 8.98 6.02
CA SER A 37 -9.78 10.00 7.07
C SER A 37 -8.68 9.84 8.13
N PHE A 38 -8.42 8.61 8.54
CA PHE A 38 -7.35 8.25 9.46
C PHE A 38 -5.96 8.62 8.93
N LEU A 39 -5.69 8.39 7.64
CA LEU A 39 -4.40 8.68 7.02
C LEU A 39 -4.17 10.19 6.92
N LEU A 40 -5.19 10.93 6.48
CA LEU A 40 -5.16 12.39 6.40
C LEU A 40 -4.93 13.04 7.76
N ALA A 41 -5.54 12.51 8.82
CA ALA A 41 -5.34 12.99 10.19
C ALA A 41 -3.88 12.84 10.68
N HIS A 42 -3.10 11.95 10.08
CA HIS A 42 -1.67 11.76 10.36
C HIS A 42 -0.75 12.46 9.34
N GLY A 43 -1.30 13.28 8.44
CA GLY A 43 -0.52 13.99 7.42
C GLY A 43 0.08 13.06 6.36
N VAL A 44 -0.48 11.88 6.16
CA VAL A 44 -0.01 10.90 5.17
C VAL A 44 -0.40 11.35 3.76
N GLU A 45 0.56 11.27 2.83
CA GLU A 45 0.31 11.51 1.41
C GLU A 45 -0.47 10.34 0.81
N LEU A 46 -1.44 10.61 -0.07
CA LEU A 46 -2.28 9.58 -0.69
C LEU A 46 -1.87 9.35 -2.14
N ALA A 47 -1.67 8.08 -2.49
CA ALA A 47 -1.64 7.59 -3.86
C ALA A 47 -2.80 6.62 -4.07
N TYR A 48 -3.37 6.61 -5.28
CA TYR A 48 -4.55 5.82 -5.60
C TYR A 48 -4.25 4.78 -6.67
N ALA A 49 -4.78 3.57 -6.47
CA ALA A 49 -4.84 2.51 -7.47
C ALA A 49 -6.17 1.75 -7.31
N ASP A 50 -6.82 1.40 -8.42
CA ASP A 50 -8.07 0.61 -8.35
C ASP A 50 -7.82 -0.78 -7.77
N ASP A 51 -6.69 -1.38 -8.14
CA ASP A 51 -6.22 -2.65 -7.60
C ASP A 51 -4.68 -2.65 -7.42
N ILE A 52 -4.17 -3.55 -6.58
CA ILE A 52 -2.74 -3.70 -6.33
C ILE A 52 -1.97 -4.21 -7.55
N THR A 53 -2.67 -4.78 -8.54
CA THR A 53 -2.13 -5.22 -9.82
C THR A 53 -2.08 -4.12 -10.88
N ASP A 54 -2.54 -2.89 -10.58
CA ASP A 54 -2.39 -1.74 -11.48
C ASP A 54 -0.92 -1.27 -11.50
N HIS A 55 -0.14 -1.85 -12.40
CA HIS A 55 1.30 -1.59 -12.51
C HIS A 55 1.64 -0.10 -12.69
N THR A 56 0.82 0.66 -13.43
CA THR A 56 1.09 2.08 -13.67
C THR A 56 0.84 2.92 -12.42
N ALA A 57 -0.27 2.67 -11.73
CA ALA A 57 -0.58 3.38 -10.49
C ALA A 57 0.40 3.03 -9.38
N VAL A 58 0.76 1.74 -9.24
CA VAL A 58 1.73 1.27 -8.24
C VAL A 58 3.12 1.85 -8.51
N LEU A 59 3.61 1.86 -9.76
CA LEU A 59 4.88 2.49 -10.12
C LEU A 59 4.89 4.00 -9.82
N THR A 60 3.79 4.68 -10.13
CA THR A 60 3.64 6.11 -9.82
C THR A 60 3.71 6.34 -8.30
N ALA A 61 3.09 5.47 -7.51
CA ALA A 61 3.16 5.52 -6.06
C ALA A 61 4.57 5.26 -5.51
N CYS A 62 5.32 4.33 -6.11
CA CYS A 62 6.71 4.03 -5.74
C CYS A 62 7.67 5.19 -6.04
N THR A 63 7.42 5.96 -7.10
CA THR A 63 8.32 7.03 -7.54
C THR A 63 8.63 8.04 -6.43
N GLY A 64 9.92 8.21 -6.12
CA GLY A 64 10.40 9.12 -5.06
C GLY A 64 10.32 8.55 -3.64
N CYS A 65 9.88 7.30 -3.47
CA CYS A 65 10.00 6.59 -2.19
C CYS A 65 11.35 5.88 -2.11
N GLU A 66 11.94 5.85 -0.92
CA GLU A 66 13.22 5.18 -0.66
C GLU A 66 13.00 3.80 -0.02
N GLN A 67 11.80 3.57 0.50
CA GLN A 67 11.42 2.38 1.25
C GLN A 67 9.98 2.01 0.93
N LEU A 68 9.70 0.72 0.89
CA LEU A 68 8.38 0.15 0.68
C LEU A 68 8.04 -0.81 1.82
N ILE A 69 6.86 -0.65 2.40
CA ILE A 69 6.24 -1.63 3.28
C ILE A 69 4.99 -2.17 2.60
N HIS A 70 5.06 -3.44 2.19
CA HIS A 70 3.93 -4.13 1.58
C HIS A 70 3.11 -4.89 2.64
N ALA A 71 1.97 -4.32 3.04
CA ALA A 71 1.01 -4.95 3.95
C ALA A 71 -0.40 -5.06 3.34
N ALA A 72 -0.53 -4.83 2.02
CA ALA A 72 -1.75 -5.15 1.29
C ALA A 72 -1.84 -6.67 1.09
N GLY A 73 -3.01 -7.23 1.40
CA GLY A 73 -3.27 -8.64 1.20
C GLY A 73 -4.68 -9.00 1.64
N GLN A 74 -5.24 -10.06 1.04
CA GLN A 74 -6.44 -10.71 1.55
C GLN A 74 -6.05 -11.70 2.64
N PHE A 75 -6.50 -11.40 3.86
CA PHE A 75 -6.34 -12.26 5.03
C PHE A 75 -7.72 -12.58 5.62
N ARG A 76 -8.32 -13.67 5.15
CA ARG A 76 -9.62 -14.21 5.58
C ARG A 76 -9.60 -15.73 5.47
N PHE A 77 -10.47 -16.42 6.21
CA PHE A 77 -10.53 -17.90 6.20
C PHE A 77 -11.44 -18.48 5.11
N TRP A 78 -12.01 -17.64 4.25
CA TRP A 78 -12.95 -18.02 3.20
C TRP A 78 -12.84 -17.04 2.03
N GLY A 79 -13.23 -17.49 0.83
CA GLY A 79 -13.21 -16.71 -0.41
C GLY A 79 -12.81 -17.56 -1.61
N ASP A 80 -12.83 -16.98 -2.81
CA ASP A 80 -12.33 -17.62 -4.02
C ASP A 80 -10.80 -17.67 -3.98
N LEU A 81 -10.22 -18.85 -4.26
CA LEU A 81 -8.78 -19.03 -4.32
C LEU A 81 -8.14 -18.08 -5.36
N LEU A 82 -8.84 -17.78 -6.44
CA LEU A 82 -8.34 -16.88 -7.48
C LEU A 82 -8.18 -15.45 -6.95
N ASP A 83 -9.11 -14.96 -6.13
CA ASP A 83 -9.02 -13.63 -5.51
C ASP A 83 -7.81 -13.52 -4.57
N PHE A 84 -7.55 -14.57 -3.79
CA PHE A 84 -6.37 -14.66 -2.94
C PHE A 84 -5.09 -14.67 -3.77
N TRP A 85 -5.05 -15.44 -4.87
CA TRP A 85 -3.89 -15.52 -5.74
C TRP A 85 -3.59 -14.19 -6.42
N GLN A 86 -4.62 -13.56 -7.01
CA GLN A 86 -4.50 -12.24 -7.64
C GLN A 86 -3.99 -11.19 -6.66
N THR A 87 -4.58 -11.13 -5.46
CA THR A 87 -4.18 -10.08 -4.49
C THR A 87 -2.81 -10.36 -3.86
N ASN A 88 -2.58 -11.59 -3.39
CA ASN A 88 -1.43 -11.92 -2.53
C ASN A 88 -0.20 -12.42 -3.30
N VAL A 89 -0.37 -12.92 -4.53
CA VAL A 89 0.75 -13.40 -5.34
C VAL A 89 1.03 -12.42 -6.47
N GLU A 90 0.05 -12.20 -7.34
CA GLU A 90 0.22 -11.31 -8.50
C GLU A 90 0.39 -9.84 -8.04
N GLY A 91 -0.42 -9.40 -7.07
CA GLY A 91 -0.31 -8.09 -6.46
C GLY A 91 1.03 -7.83 -5.80
N THR A 92 1.54 -8.80 -5.03
CA THR A 92 2.89 -8.68 -4.44
C THR A 92 3.96 -8.62 -5.52
N ALA A 93 3.87 -9.43 -6.57
CA ALA A 93 4.81 -9.38 -7.69
C ALA A 93 4.80 -8.02 -8.39
N ALA A 94 3.61 -7.45 -8.67
CA ALA A 94 3.46 -6.14 -9.29
C ALA A 94 4.08 -5.02 -8.43
N VAL A 95 3.89 -5.08 -7.11
CA VAL A 95 4.48 -4.13 -6.17
C VAL A 95 6.01 -4.22 -6.14
N LEU A 96 6.57 -5.43 -6.11
CA LEU A 96 8.03 -5.61 -6.12
C LEU A 96 8.65 -5.15 -7.45
N GLU A 97 8.01 -5.46 -8.57
CA GLU A 97 8.46 -5.00 -9.90
C GLU A 97 8.41 -3.47 -10.01
N ALA A 98 7.37 -2.84 -9.46
CA ALA A 98 7.24 -1.39 -9.44
C ALA A 98 8.29 -0.72 -8.55
N ALA A 99 8.60 -1.31 -7.39
CA ALA A 99 9.68 -0.84 -6.52
C ALA A 99 11.04 -0.93 -7.24
N ASP A 100 11.37 -2.08 -7.84
CA ASP A 100 12.63 -2.28 -8.57
C ASP A 100 12.81 -1.26 -9.72
N LYS A 101 11.73 -0.97 -10.46
CA LYS A 101 11.74 0.03 -11.53
C LYS A 101 11.86 1.48 -11.03
N ALA A 102 11.42 1.77 -9.81
CA ALA A 102 11.46 3.12 -9.25
C ALA A 102 12.85 3.50 -8.69
N GLY A 103 13.73 2.51 -8.46
CA GLY A 103 15.06 2.68 -7.90
C GLY A 103 15.10 2.53 -6.38
#